data_AF-A0A401HNX4-F1
#
_entry.id   AF-A0A401HNX4-F1
#
_cell.length_a   1.000
_cell.length_b   1.000
_cell.length_c   1.000
_cell.angle_alpha   90.00
_cell.angle_beta   90.00
_cell.angle_gamma   90.00
#
_symmetry.space_group_name_H-M   'P 1'
#
loop_
_entity.id
_entity.type
_entity.pdbx_description
1 polymer ?
#
loop_
_entity_poly.entity_id
_entity_poly.type
_entity_poly.pdbx_seq_one_letter_code
_entity_poly.pdbx_strand_id
1 'polypeptide(L)'
;MARKSRGRRARKKKQETLIRKGEFKYRGYTLDELLEMPLKKFAELLPARQRRSLLRSLARGINPKHRKLLKKIRRARRLLNRGKEPKIIRTHCRDFIIIPEMVGLTFGVYNGQEFKEVKIVPEAIGRYLGEFSLTRKIVKHGAPGVGATRGSMFVPIK
;
A
#
# COMPACT_ATOMS: atom_id res chain seq x y z
N MET A 1 -31.79 45.45 14.90
CA MET A 1 -31.72 44.03 15.29
C MET A 1 -31.25 43.21 14.07
N ALA A 2 -29.95 42.94 13.93
CA ALA A 2 -29.33 41.61 14.06
C ALA A 2 -30.00 40.53 13.18
N ARG A 3 -29.36 39.90 12.17
CA ARG A 3 -28.11 39.12 12.27
C ARG A 3 -27.54 38.80 10.88
N LYS A 4 -26.25 39.08 10.73
CA LYS A 4 -25.28 38.63 9.72
C LYS A 4 -25.57 37.24 9.12
N SER A 5 -25.51 37.17 7.79
CA SER A 5 -25.36 35.97 6.98
C SER A 5 -24.18 35.11 7.48
N ARG A 6 -24.48 34.00 8.16
CA ARG A 6 -23.49 32.98 8.49
C ARG A 6 -23.38 32.02 7.31
N GLY A 7 -22.44 32.31 6.41
CA GLY A 7 -22.03 31.39 5.36
C GLY A 7 -21.78 29.99 5.94
N ARG A 8 -22.26 28.96 5.23
CA ARG A 8 -21.92 27.56 5.48
C ARG A 8 -20.41 27.43 5.32
N ARG A 9 -19.66 27.56 6.43
CA ARG A 9 -18.25 27.19 6.50
C ARG A 9 -18.17 25.72 6.08
N ALA A 10 -17.62 25.47 4.91
CA ALA A 10 -17.28 24.14 4.47
C ALA A 10 -16.51 23.44 5.60
N ARG A 11 -17.03 22.32 6.07
CA ARG A 11 -16.31 21.42 6.99
C ARG A 11 -15.00 21.06 6.29
N LYS A 12 -13.90 21.71 6.68
CA LYS A 12 -12.54 21.26 6.36
C LYS A 12 -12.50 19.78 6.76
N LYS A 13 -12.33 18.88 5.78
CA LYS A 13 -12.00 17.48 6.05
C LYS A 13 -10.81 17.50 7.00
N LYS A 14 -11.03 17.02 8.23
CA LYS A 14 -9.94 16.72 9.17
C LYS A 14 -8.96 15.84 8.40
N GLN A 15 -7.77 16.37 8.11
CA GLN A 15 -6.61 15.54 7.83
C GLN A 15 -6.37 14.73 9.11
N GLU A 16 -6.85 13.49 9.14
CA GLU A 16 -6.36 12.52 10.13
C GLU A 16 -4.96 12.09 9.71
N THR A 17 -3.99 12.95 10.00
CA THR A 17 -2.59 12.56 10.22
C THR A 17 -2.22 13.04 11.60
N LEU A 18 -2.80 12.40 12.62
CA LEU A 18 -2.36 12.54 14.00
C LEU A 18 -1.61 11.27 14.38
N ILE A 19 -0.34 11.21 13.97
CA ILE A 19 0.68 10.47 14.72
C ILE A 19 1.82 11.46 14.91
N ARG A 20 1.97 12.01 16.13
CA ARG A 20 3.13 12.82 16.51
C ARG A 20 4.07 11.98 17.37
N LYS A 21 5.32 11.94 16.89
CA LYS A 21 6.60 11.86 17.62
C LYS A 21 6.97 10.53 18.29
N GLY A 22 7.24 9.55 17.44
CA GLY A 22 8.47 8.78 17.52
C GLY A 22 9.08 8.78 16.12
N GLU A 23 10.38 9.06 15.98
CA GLU A 23 11.06 8.83 14.70
C GLU A 23 10.84 7.36 14.32
N PHE A 24 10.37 7.11 13.11
CA PHE A 24 10.14 5.74 12.66
C PHE A 24 11.47 4.97 12.68
N LYS A 25 11.53 3.92 13.50
CA LYS A 25 12.67 3.00 13.56
C LYS A 25 12.21 1.59 13.17
N TYR A 26 12.91 0.95 12.25
CA TYR A 26 12.71 -0.45 11.89
C TYR A 26 13.84 -1.28 12.47
N ARG A 27 13.54 -2.12 13.46
CA ARG A 27 14.54 -2.93 14.19
C ARG A 27 15.75 -2.13 14.68
N GLY A 28 15.51 -0.91 15.16
CA GLY A 28 16.55 -0.02 15.68
C GLY A 28 17.12 0.99 14.68
N TYR A 29 16.90 0.80 13.38
CA TYR A 29 17.44 1.68 12.33
C TYR A 29 16.45 2.75 11.90
N THR A 30 16.94 3.97 11.66
CA THR A 30 16.13 5.07 11.09
C THR A 30 15.85 4.85 9.60
N LEU A 31 14.87 5.55 9.04
CA LEU A 31 14.54 5.43 7.62
C LEU A 31 15.70 5.82 6.71
N ASP A 32 16.45 6.85 7.09
CA ASP A 32 17.57 7.37 6.31
C ASP A 32 18.75 6.39 6.34
N GLU A 33 19.06 5.83 7.52
CA GLU A 33 20.02 4.74 7.64
C GLU A 33 19.64 3.56 6.73
N LEU A 34 18.38 3.11 6.76
CA LEU A 34 17.88 2.00 5.94
C LEU A 34 18.01 2.25 4.43
N LEU A 35 17.93 3.51 3.99
CA LEU A 35 18.09 3.89 2.58
C LEU A 35 19.55 3.82 2.13
N GLU A 36 20.49 4.13 3.02
CA GLU A 36 21.92 4.11 2.73
C GLU A 36 22.50 2.69 2.79
N MET A 37 21.91 1.79 3.58
CA MET A 37 22.44 0.42 3.69
C MET A 37 22.36 -0.35 2.37
N PRO A 38 23.32 -1.25 2.12
CA PRO A 38 23.21 -2.20 1.02
C PRO A 38 22.05 -3.19 1.25
N LEU A 39 21.36 -3.56 0.16
CA LEU A 39 20.21 -4.48 0.17
C LEU A 39 20.50 -5.83 0.86
N LYS A 40 21.75 -6.32 0.85
CA LYS A 40 22.14 -7.56 1.55
C LYS A 40 22.00 -7.42 3.07
N LYS A 41 22.52 -6.34 3.66
CA LYS A 41 22.40 -6.07 5.10
C LYS A 41 20.94 -5.83 5.49
N PHE A 42 20.20 -5.10 4.66
CA PHE A 42 18.76 -4.92 4.86
C PHE A 42 18.00 -6.26 4.90
N ALA A 43 18.36 -7.23 4.05
CA ALA A 43 17.71 -8.53 4.04
C ALA A 43 17.90 -9.33 5.33
N GLU A 44 19.01 -9.15 6.05
CA GLU A 44 19.26 -9.80 7.34
C GLU A 44 18.32 -9.27 8.44
N LEU A 45 17.92 -8.01 8.33
CA LEU A 45 16.93 -7.37 9.21
C LEU A 45 15.49 -7.73 8.87
N LEU A 46 15.21 -8.55 7.86
CA LEU A 46 13.83 -8.95 7.55
C LEU A 46 13.45 -10.28 8.23
N PRO A 47 12.15 -10.55 8.41
CA PRO A 47 11.69 -11.88 8.80
C PRO A 47 12.10 -12.94 7.77
N ALA A 48 12.17 -14.20 8.19
CA ALA A 48 12.76 -15.29 7.43
C ALA A 48 12.20 -15.44 6.00
N ARG A 49 10.87 -15.28 5.81
CA ARG A 49 10.21 -15.41 4.51
C ARG A 49 10.70 -14.35 3.52
N GLN A 50 10.72 -13.10 3.96
CA GLN A 50 11.13 -11.95 3.15
C GLN A 50 12.63 -11.97 2.87
N ARG A 51 13.44 -12.29 3.90
CA ARG A 51 14.88 -12.52 3.76
C ARG A 51 15.17 -13.57 2.68
N ARG A 52 14.52 -14.74 2.75
CA ARG A 52 14.69 -15.82 1.76
C ARG A 52 14.34 -15.36 0.34
N SER A 53 13.26 -14.60 0.19
CA SER A 53 12.82 -14.09 -1.10
C SER A 53 13.80 -13.08 -1.69
N LEU A 54 14.28 -12.12 -0.89
CA LEU A 54 15.28 -11.13 -1.33
C LEU A 54 16.61 -11.80 -1.67
N LEU A 55 17.13 -12.67 -0.80
CA LEU A 55 18.39 -13.37 -1.05
C LEU A 55 18.32 -14.23 -2.31
N ARG A 56 17.21 -14.94 -2.54
CA ARG A 56 16.99 -15.70 -3.77
C ARG A 56 16.99 -14.79 -5.00
N SER A 57 16.30 -13.65 -4.94
CA SER A 57 16.25 -12.70 -6.06
C SER A 57 17.62 -12.11 -6.39
N LEU A 58 18.49 -11.98 -5.39
CA LEU A 58 19.85 -11.50 -5.57
C LEU A 58 20.78 -12.58 -6.13
N ALA A 59 20.66 -13.82 -5.66
CA ALA A 59 21.52 -14.93 -6.07
C ALA A 59 21.15 -15.51 -7.45
N ARG A 60 19.85 -15.65 -7.75
CA ARG A 60 19.36 -16.25 -9.01
C ARG A 60 19.02 -15.23 -10.08
N GLY A 61 19.05 -13.94 -9.74
CA GLY A 61 18.61 -12.86 -10.60
C GLY A 61 17.15 -12.45 -10.38
N ILE A 62 16.89 -11.19 -10.70
CA ILE A 62 15.60 -10.53 -10.46
C ILE A 62 14.63 -10.92 -11.58
N ASN A 63 13.42 -11.35 -11.21
CA ASN A 63 12.33 -11.63 -12.17
C ASN A 63 12.14 -10.42 -13.12
N PRO A 64 11.99 -10.62 -14.44
CA PRO A 64 11.76 -9.53 -15.40
C PRO A 64 10.63 -8.56 -15.00
N LYS A 65 9.55 -9.06 -14.38
CA LYS A 65 8.44 -8.23 -13.89
C LYS A 65 8.88 -7.30 -12.75
N HIS A 66 9.64 -7.84 -11.79
CA HIS A 66 10.20 -7.08 -10.66
C HIS A 66 11.25 -6.07 -11.14
N ARG A 67 12.08 -6.41 -12.14
CA ARG A 67 13.04 -5.47 -12.75
C ARG A 67 12.34 -4.28 -13.39
N LYS A 68 11.22 -4.49 -14.09
CA LYS A 68 10.39 -3.41 -14.65
C LYS A 68 9.80 -2.54 -13.53
N LEU A 69 9.34 -3.14 -12.44
CA LEU A 69 8.81 -2.41 -11.28
C LEU A 69 9.87 -1.53 -10.62
N LEU A 70 11.06 -2.07 -10.35
CA LEU A 70 12.21 -1.33 -9.78
C LEU A 70 12.57 -0.11 -10.63
N LYS A 71 12.60 -0.26 -11.96
CA LYS A 71 12.83 0.89 -12.87
C LYS A 71 11.76 1.97 -12.72
N LYS A 72 10.49 1.60 -12.56
CA LYS A 72 9.39 2.57 -12.32
C LYS A 72 9.52 3.25 -10.96
N ILE A 73 9.86 2.49 -9.91
CA ILE A 73 10.09 3.00 -8.55
C ILE A 73 11.19 4.06 -8.55
N ARG A 74 12.37 3.74 -9.12
CA ARG A 74 13.49 4.67 -9.20
C ARG A 74 13.15 5.94 -9.97
N ARG A 75 12.39 5.83 -11.05
CA ARG A 75 11.89 7.00 -11.81
C ARG A 75 10.95 7.86 -10.96
N ALA A 76 10.01 7.24 -10.26
CA ALA A 76 9.07 7.95 -9.39
C ALA A 76 9.77 8.62 -8.22
N ARG A 77 10.75 7.95 -7.58
CA ARG A 77 11.54 8.53 -6.49
C ARG A 77 12.31 9.77 -6.94
N ARG A 78 12.93 9.72 -8.12
CA ARG A 78 13.62 10.89 -8.72
C ARG A 78 12.67 12.07 -8.96
N LEU A 79 11.42 11.81 -9.34
CA LEU A 79 10.42 12.86 -9.53
C LEU A 79 9.99 13.47 -8.19
N LEU A 80 9.81 12.62 -7.16
CA LEU A 80 9.48 13.06 -5.81
C LEU A 80 10.58 13.96 -5.23
N ASN A 81 11.85 13.60 -5.41
CA ASN A 81 13.00 14.42 -5.00
C ASN A 81 13.05 15.78 -5.71
N ARG A 82 12.45 15.90 -6.90
CA ARG A 82 12.32 17.16 -7.65
C ARG A 82 11.07 17.97 -7.25
N GLY A 83 10.36 17.55 -6.20
CA GLY A 83 9.15 18.22 -5.72
C GLY A 83 7.91 18.00 -6.59
N LYS A 84 7.95 17.09 -7.58
CA LYS A 84 6.78 16.75 -8.41
C LYS A 84 6.04 15.56 -7.80
N GLU A 85 4.71 15.64 -7.79
CA GLU A 85 3.89 14.51 -7.35
C GLU A 85 4.08 13.31 -8.30
N PRO A 86 4.57 12.15 -7.79
CA PRO A 86 4.80 11.00 -8.63
C PRO A 86 3.47 10.40 -9.08
N LYS A 87 3.38 10.05 -10.37
CA LYS A 87 2.24 9.31 -10.92
C LYS A 87 2.08 7.96 -10.22
N ILE A 88 0.83 7.53 -10.05
CA ILE A 88 0.48 6.26 -9.42
C ILE A 88 1.12 5.09 -10.18
N ILE A 89 1.90 4.28 -9.47
CA ILE A 89 2.60 3.14 -10.07
C ILE A 89 1.67 1.93 -10.09
N ARG A 90 1.07 1.64 -11.24
CA ARG A 90 0.27 0.42 -11.43
C ARG A 90 1.14 -0.83 -11.51
N THR A 91 0.84 -1.82 -10.69
CA THR A 91 1.58 -3.09 -10.60
C THR A 91 0.66 -4.30 -10.40
N HIS A 92 1.04 -5.41 -11.04
CA HIS A 92 0.47 -6.74 -10.79
C HIS A 92 1.36 -7.59 -9.86
N CYS A 93 2.56 -7.10 -9.52
CA CYS A 93 3.51 -7.84 -8.69
C CYS A 93 3.10 -7.73 -7.22
N ARG A 94 2.22 -8.64 -6.77
CA ARG A 94 1.73 -8.73 -5.39
C ARG A 94 2.73 -9.41 -4.44
N ASP A 95 3.65 -10.17 -5.01
CA ASP A 95 4.73 -10.91 -4.36
C ASP A 95 5.98 -10.07 -4.09
N PHE A 96 5.99 -8.80 -4.49
CA PHE A 96 7.12 -7.91 -4.27
C PHE A 96 7.14 -7.39 -2.82
N ILE A 97 8.33 -7.37 -2.22
CA ILE A 97 8.56 -6.90 -0.85
C ILE A 97 8.75 -5.39 -0.87
N ILE A 98 8.20 -4.70 0.11
CA ILE A 98 8.37 -3.26 0.26
C ILE A 98 9.79 -2.96 0.76
N ILE A 99 10.54 -2.26 -0.08
CA ILE A 99 11.92 -1.80 0.15
C ILE A 99 11.87 -0.34 0.64
N PRO A 100 12.83 0.13 1.46
CA PRO A 100 12.86 1.53 1.94
C PRO A 100 12.71 2.59 0.84
N GLU A 101 13.25 2.36 -0.36
CA GLU A 101 13.11 3.27 -1.52
C GLU A 101 11.65 3.57 -1.92
N MET A 102 10.69 2.71 -1.53
CA MET A 102 9.27 2.81 -1.91
C MET A 102 8.45 3.68 -0.97
N VAL A 103 9.00 4.05 0.19
CA VAL A 103 8.29 4.84 1.20
C VAL A 103 7.91 6.21 0.63
N GLY A 104 6.65 6.60 0.83
CA GLY A 104 6.09 7.85 0.32
C GLY A 104 5.55 7.79 -1.11
N LEU A 105 5.73 6.67 -1.83
CA LEU A 105 5.12 6.46 -3.14
C LEU A 105 3.72 5.85 -3.04
N THR A 106 2.88 6.15 -4.04
CA THR A 106 1.55 5.57 -4.19
C THR A 106 1.56 4.50 -5.28
N PHE A 107 1.12 3.29 -4.94
CA PHE A 107 1.02 2.16 -5.84
C PHE A 107 -0.44 1.80 -6.10
N GLY A 108 -0.76 1.50 -7.35
CA GLY A 108 -2.00 0.79 -7.70
C GLY A 108 -1.70 -0.70 -7.71
N VAL A 109 -2.12 -1.45 -6.69
CA VAL A 109 -1.92 -2.90 -6.59
C VAL A 109 -3.17 -3.62 -7.10
N TYR A 110 -3.00 -4.40 -8.16
CA TYR A 110 -4.09 -5.16 -8.76
C TYR A 110 -4.66 -6.21 -7.78
N ASN A 111 -5.97 -6.24 -7.60
CA ASN A 111 -6.67 -7.20 -6.73
C ASN A 111 -7.34 -8.37 -7.48
N GLY A 112 -7.34 -8.35 -8.82
CA GLY A 112 -8.06 -9.32 -9.66
C GLY A 112 -9.21 -8.70 -10.46
N GLN A 113 -9.64 -7.49 -10.10
CA GLN A 113 -10.69 -6.74 -10.79
C GLN A 113 -10.20 -5.32 -11.11
N GLU A 114 -9.68 -4.62 -10.11
CA GLU A 114 -9.27 -3.22 -10.17
C GLU A 114 -7.89 -2.98 -9.54
N PHE A 115 -7.34 -1.79 -9.77
CA PHE A 115 -6.09 -1.35 -9.16
C PHE A 115 -6.41 -0.57 -7.89
N LYS A 116 -6.21 -1.19 -6.73
CA LYS A 116 -6.39 -0.52 -5.45
C LYS A 116 -5.21 0.39 -5.16
N GLU A 117 -5.49 1.67 -4.91
CA GLU A 117 -4.46 2.65 -4.55
C GLU A 117 -4.02 2.44 -3.10
N VAL A 118 -2.70 2.32 -2.91
CA VAL A 118 -2.05 2.10 -1.62
C VAL A 118 -0.89 3.07 -1.53
N LYS A 119 -0.96 3.99 -0.57
CA LYS A 119 0.16 4.87 -0.20
C LYS A 119 1.06 4.12 0.80
N ILE A 120 2.34 4.01 0.48
CA ILE A 120 3.28 3.26 1.32
C ILE A 120 3.76 4.14 2.46
N VAL A 121 3.38 3.74 3.68
CA VAL A 121 3.88 4.30 4.94
C VAL A 121 5.18 3.61 5.36
N PRO A 122 6.05 4.25 6.17
CA PRO A 122 7.29 3.62 6.66
C PRO A 122 7.04 2.29 7.39
N GLU A 123 5.95 2.17 8.14
CA GLU A 123 5.55 0.95 8.86
C GLU A 123 5.28 -0.26 7.96
N ALA A 124 5.13 -0.05 6.66
CA ALA A 124 4.91 -1.10 5.69
C ALA A 124 6.21 -1.80 5.23
N ILE A 125 7.39 -1.31 5.64
CA ILE A 125 8.68 -1.90 5.28
C ILE A 125 8.73 -3.37 5.71
N GLY A 126 9.22 -4.24 4.81
CA GLY A 126 9.34 -5.68 5.08
C GLY A 126 8.04 -6.48 4.90
N ARG A 127 6.94 -5.87 4.47
CA ARG A 127 5.69 -6.56 4.10
C ARG A 127 5.60 -6.75 2.58
N TYR A 128 4.73 -7.66 2.14
CA TYR A 128 4.44 -7.83 0.71
C TYR A 128 3.41 -6.82 0.21
N LEU A 129 3.58 -6.30 -1.01
CA LEU A 129 2.61 -5.38 -1.63
C LEU A 129 1.18 -5.95 -1.68
N GLY A 130 1.06 -7.26 -1.89
CA GLY A 130 -0.22 -7.95 -1.94
C GLY A 130 -1.02 -7.90 -0.63
N GLU A 131 -0.38 -7.70 0.52
CA GLU A 131 -1.06 -7.67 1.82
C GLU A 131 -1.97 -6.43 1.97
N PHE A 132 -1.68 -5.36 1.26
CA PHE A 132 -2.44 -4.11 1.33
C PHE A 132 -3.69 -4.10 0.42
N SER A 133 -3.81 -5.09 -0.45
CA SER A 133 -4.86 -5.20 -1.46
C SER A 133 -5.57 -6.55 -1.34
N LEU A 134 -6.71 -6.56 -0.64
CA LEU A 134 -7.56 -7.76 -0.52
C LEU A 134 -8.09 -8.16 -1.91
N THR A 135 -7.97 -9.45 -2.25
CA THR A 135 -8.46 -10.02 -3.50
C THR A 135 -9.93 -10.43 -3.45
N ARG A 136 -10.50 -10.48 -2.24
CA ARG A 136 -11.89 -10.83 -1.99
C ARG A 136 -12.61 -9.71 -1.29
N LYS A 137 -13.91 -9.62 -1.53
CA LYS A 137 -14.81 -8.76 -0.75
C LYS A 137 -15.01 -9.38 0.63
N ILE A 138 -15.11 -8.54 1.65
CA ILE A 138 -15.47 -9.01 2.99
C ILE A 138 -16.97 -9.33 2.95
N VAL A 139 -17.31 -10.59 3.17
CA VAL A 139 -18.70 -11.02 3.28
C VAL A 139 -19.15 -10.72 4.71
N LYS A 140 -20.23 -9.94 4.84
CA LYS A 140 -20.94 -9.79 6.11
C LYS A 140 -22.17 -10.66 6.03
N HIS A 141 -22.31 -11.58 6.98
CA HIS A 141 -23.55 -12.35 7.10
C HIS A 141 -24.65 -11.37 7.53
N GLY A 142 -25.67 -11.24 6.68
CA GLY A 142 -26.90 -10.52 6.98
C GLY A 142 -28.08 -11.46 6.86
N ALA A 143 -29.29 -10.90 6.93
CA ALA A 143 -30.48 -11.63 6.51
C ALA A 143 -30.29 -12.14 5.06
N PRO A 144 -30.74 -13.36 4.73
CA PRO A 144 -30.66 -13.85 3.37
C PRO A 144 -31.38 -12.86 2.46
N GLY A 145 -30.65 -12.28 1.49
CA GLY A 145 -31.28 -11.47 0.46
C GLY A 145 -32.33 -12.31 -0.27
N VAL A 146 -33.45 -11.70 -0.67
CA VAL A 146 -34.46 -12.38 -1.49
C VAL A 146 -33.76 -12.90 -2.76
N GLY A 147 -33.85 -14.20 -3.01
CA GLY A 147 -33.14 -14.88 -4.12
C GLY A 147 -31.70 -15.35 -3.85
N ALA A 148 -31.13 -15.14 -2.65
CA ALA A 148 -29.76 -15.56 -2.33
C ALA A 148 -29.65 -17.04 -1.89
N THR A 149 -30.71 -17.57 -1.26
CA THR A 149 -30.82 -19.00 -0.90
C THR A 149 -31.85 -19.69 -1.78
N ARG A 150 -31.68 -20.99 -2.06
CA ARG A 150 -32.63 -21.79 -2.84
C ARG A 150 -34.07 -21.70 -2.32
N GLY A 151 -34.27 -21.58 -0.99
CA GLY A 151 -35.60 -21.41 -0.38
C GLY A 151 -36.20 -20.00 -0.53
N SER A 152 -35.35 -18.97 -0.65
CA SER A 152 -35.78 -17.57 -0.84
C SER A 152 -36.02 -17.16 -2.29
N MET A 153 -35.76 -18.06 -3.26
CA MET A 153 -35.97 -17.79 -4.69
C MET A 153 -37.46 -17.71 -5.08
N PHE A 154 -38.34 -18.32 -4.29
CA PHE A 154 -39.75 -18.48 -4.61
C PHE A 154 -40.69 -17.72 -3.66
N VAL A 155 -40.16 -16.74 -2.93
CA VAL A 155 -40.98 -15.85 -2.11
C VAL A 155 -41.53 -14.76 -3.02
N PRO A 156 -42.85 -14.65 -3.20
CA PRO A 156 -43.44 -13.61 -4.04
C PRO A 156 -43.17 -12.24 -3.40
N ILE A 157 -42.49 -11.36 -4.13
CA ILE A 157 -42.34 -9.96 -3.75
C ILE A 157 -43.66 -9.28 -4.11
N LYS A 158 -44.32 -8.66 -3.13
CA LYS A 158 -45.55 -7.88 -3.35
C LYS A 158 -45.23 -6.54 -4.00
#